data_AF-A0A101DAH8-F1
#
_entry.id   AF-A0A101DAH8-F1
#
_cell.length_a   1.000
_cell.length_b   1.000
_cell.length_c   1.000
_cell.angle_alpha   90.00
_cell.angle_beta   90.00
_cell.angle_gamma   90.00
#
_symmetry.space_group_name_H-M   'P 1'
#
loop_
_entity.id
_entity.type
_entity.pdbx_description
1 polymer ?
#
loop_
_entity_poly.entity_id
_entity_poly.type
_entity_poly.pdbx_seq_one_letter_code
_entity_poly.pdbx_strand_id
1 'polypeptide(L)' 'MDQITHIQSSLPGVRLIDAEYHRFAFPRHFHLEYHVGLLIQGQHRYAYGGEHRHVGAGDVLLMALEGIHDGAGLDGQS' A
#
# COMPACT_ATOMS: atom_id res chain seq x y z
N MET A 1 -16.60 -5.15 -2.38
CA MET A 1 -16.50 -4.95 -0.91
C MET A 1 -15.07 -5.25 -0.57
N ASP A 2 -14.45 -4.45 0.29
CA ASP A 2 -13.03 -4.64 0.57
C ASP A 2 -12.79 -5.91 1.38
N GLN A 3 -11.70 -6.61 1.10
CA GLN A 3 -11.28 -7.84 1.77
C GLN A 3 -9.84 -7.68 2.24
N ILE A 4 -9.58 -7.90 3.52
CA ILE A 4 -8.24 -7.77 4.11
C ILE A 4 -8.03 -8.94 5.06
N THR A 5 -6.97 -9.72 4.80
CA THR A 5 -6.58 -10.86 5.62
C THR A 5 -5.19 -10.62 6.18
N HIS A 6 -5.06 -10.68 7.49
CA HIS A 6 -3.77 -10.66 8.17
C HIS A 6 -3.32 -12.10 8.44
N ILE A 7 -2.17 -12.47 7.91
CA ILE A 7 -1.62 -13.81 7.98
C ILE A 7 -0.36 -13.78 8.85
N GLN A 8 -0.34 -14.61 9.88
CA GLN A 8 0.86 -14.80 10.70
C GLN A 8 1.92 -15.54 9.87
N SER A 9 3.10 -14.95 9.74
CA SER A 9 4.22 -15.61 9.08
C SER A 9 5.02 -16.49 10.06
N SER A 10 5.82 -17.41 9.53
CA SER A 10 6.79 -18.17 10.33
C SER A 10 8.04 -17.36 10.70
N LEU A 11 8.20 -16.16 10.15
CA LEU A 11 9.33 -15.28 10.43
C LEU A 11 8.99 -14.34 11.60
N PRO A 12 9.75 -14.36 12.70
CA PRO A 12 9.52 -13.47 13.82
C PRO A 12 9.54 -11.99 13.39
N GLY A 13 8.51 -11.24 13.82
CA GLY A 13 8.39 -9.82 13.50
C GLY A 13 7.86 -9.50 12.10
N VAL A 14 7.59 -10.52 11.26
CA VAL A 14 7.00 -10.31 9.92
C VAL A 14 5.54 -10.76 9.91
N ARG A 15 4.67 -9.89 9.41
CA ARG A 15 3.26 -10.19 9.13
C ARG A 15 3.03 -10.10 7.64
N LEU A 16 2.15 -10.94 7.13
CA LEU A 16 1.70 -10.89 5.74
C LEU A 16 0.29 -10.31 5.71
N ILE A 17 0.00 -9.54 4.67
CA ILE A 17 -1.32 -8.97 4.43
C ILE A 17 -1.70 -9.33 3.00
N ASP A 18 -2.85 -9.96 2.84
CA ASP A 18 -3.52 -10.13 1.54
C ASP A 18 -4.73 -9.20 1.52
N ALA A 19 -4.77 -8.27 0.58
CA ALA A 19 -5.76 -7.20 0.57
C ALA A 19 -6.28 -6.89 -0.84
N GLU A 20 -7.60 -6.78 -0.94
CA GLU A 20 -8.35 -6.35 -2.12
C GLU A 20 -9.20 -5.14 -1.75
N TYR A 21 -8.89 -4.00 -2.37
CA TYR A 21 -9.65 -2.77 -2.20
C TYR A 21 -10.33 -2.38 -3.51
N HIS A 22 -11.60 -1.96 -3.45
CA HIS A 22 -12.36 -1.58 -4.64
C HIS A 22 -12.38 -0.06 -4.89
N ARG A 23 -12.70 0.73 -3.84
CA ARG A 23 -12.73 2.19 -3.89
C ARG A 23 -12.16 2.73 -2.60
N PHE A 24 -10.87 3.06 -2.63
CA PHE A 24 -10.15 3.50 -1.45
C PHE A 24 -9.36 4.78 -1.72
N ALA A 25 -9.19 5.57 -0.67
CA ALA A 25 -8.26 6.67 -0.58
C ALA A 25 -7.79 6.76 0.89
N PHE A 26 -6.50 6.52 1.10
CA PHE A 26 -5.85 6.64 2.39
C PHE A 26 -5.30 8.07 2.52
N PRO A 27 -5.59 8.77 3.63
CA PRO A 27 -5.01 10.08 3.87
C PRO A 27 -3.50 9.98 4.09
N ARG A 28 -2.81 11.11 4.06
CA ARG A 28 -1.36 11.18 4.34
C ARG A 28 -1.03 10.62 5.73
N HIS A 29 -0.12 9.66 5.80
CA HIS A 29 0.32 9.00 7.04
C HIS A 29 1.76 8.48 6.91
N PHE A 30 2.29 7.90 7.97
CA PHE A 30 3.59 7.21 7.98
C PHE A 30 3.49 5.91 8.78
N HIS A 31 4.45 5.02 8.59
CA HIS A 31 4.55 3.76 9.33
C HIS A 31 5.79 3.73 10.23
N LEU A 32 5.65 3.01 11.34
CA LEU A 32 6.77 2.62 12.23
C LEU A 32 7.39 1.27 11.82
N GLU A 33 6.84 0.65 10.77
CA GLU A 33 7.26 -0.63 10.22
C GLU A 33 7.58 -0.42 8.74
N TYR A 34 8.48 -1.24 8.19
CA TYR A 34 8.63 -1.33 6.73
C TYR A 34 7.51 -2.18 6.16
N HIS A 35 6.86 -1.69 5.11
CA HIS A 35 5.96 -2.51 4.32
C HIS A 35 6.55 -2.70 2.92
N VAL A 36 6.60 -3.96 2.48
CA VAL A 36 6.94 -4.34 1.11
C VAL A 36 5.68 -4.92 0.48
N GLY A 37 5.12 -4.24 -0.51
CA GLY A 37 3.90 -4.63 -1.20
C GLY A 37 4.20 -5.08 -2.63
N LEU A 38 3.49 -6.11 -3.10
CA LEU A 38 3.43 -6.47 -4.52
C LEU A 38 2.00 -6.23 -5.00
N LEU A 39 1.81 -5.39 -6.01
CA LEU A 39 0.50 -5.25 -6.62
C LEU A 39 0.20 -6.48 -7.47
N ILE A 40 -0.76 -7.31 -7.05
CA ILE A 40 -1.17 -8.51 -7.80
C ILE A 40 -2.07 -8.14 -8.97
N GLN A 41 -3.03 -7.24 -8.74
CA GLN A 41 -3.99 -6.76 -9.74
C GLN A 41 -4.35 -5.29 -9.49
N GLY A 42 -4.86 -4.65 -10.53
CA GLY A 42 -5.32 -3.26 -10.45
C GLY A 42 -4.18 -2.24 -10.54
N GLN A 43 -4.48 -1.03 -10.07
CA GLN A 43 -3.60 0.14 -10.14
C GLN A 43 -3.73 0.96 -8.86
N HIS A 44 -2.64 1.61 -8.47
CA HIS A 44 -2.54 2.41 -7.25
C HIS A 44 -1.80 3.72 -7.56
N ARG A 45 -2.27 4.84 -7.02
CA ARG A 45 -1.58 6.14 -7.06
C ARG A 45 -1.24 6.59 -5.65
N TYR A 46 -0.05 7.18 -5.48
CA TYR A 46 0.39 7.70 -4.19
C TYR A 46 1.36 8.86 -4.36
N ALA A 47 1.44 9.72 -3.35
CA ALA A 47 2.43 10.78 -3.22
C ALA A 47 3.45 10.41 -2.15
N TYR A 48 4.75 10.47 -2.47
CA TYR A 48 5.82 10.25 -1.50
C TYR A 48 7.09 11.01 -1.92
N GLY A 49 7.70 11.75 -0.98
CA GLY A 49 8.92 12.53 -1.24
C GLY A 49 8.70 13.69 -2.22
N GLY A 50 7.49 14.25 -2.27
CA GLY A 50 7.13 15.35 -3.18
C GLY A 50 6.77 14.90 -4.61
N GLU A 51 6.84 13.60 -4.91
CA GLU A 51 6.48 13.06 -6.21
C GLU A 51 5.17 12.27 -6.14
N HIS A 52 4.35 12.39 -7.19
CA HIS A 52 3.21 11.53 -7.44
C HIS A 52 3.64 10.35 -8.31
N ARG A 53 3.30 9.14 -7.88
CA ARG A 53 3.64 7.89 -8.56
C ARG A 53 2.39 7.08 -8.81
N HIS A 54 2.35 6.42 -9.96
CA HIS A 54 1.32 5.47 -10.35
C HIS A 54 1.99 4.12 -10.59
N VAL A 55 1.40 3.06 -10.06
CA VAL A 55 1.91 1.68 -10.15
C VAL A 55 0.77 0.72 -10.45
N GLY A 56 1.11 -0.41 -11.05
CA GLY A 56 0.17 -1.44 -11.48
C GLY A 56 0.62 -2.85 -11.12
N ALA A 57 -0.10 -3.84 -11.66
CA ALA A 57 0.19 -5.25 -11.44
C ALA A 57 1.65 -5.59 -11.78
N GLY A 58 2.34 -6.25 -10.85
CA GLY A 58 3.76 -6.61 -10.94
C GLY A 58 4.72 -5.61 -10.30
N ASP A 59 4.28 -4.39 -10.01
CA ASP A 59 5.12 -3.41 -9.32
C ASP A 59 5.27 -3.73 -7.83
N VAL A 60 6.47 -3.47 -7.32
CA VAL A 60 6.81 -3.61 -5.90
C VAL A 60 6.88 -2.23 -5.27
N LEU A 61 6.19 -2.05 -4.15
CA LEU A 61 6.18 -0.83 -3.37
C LEU A 61 6.96 -1.04 -2.07
N LEU A 62 7.79 -0.07 -1.73
CA LEU A 62 8.42 0.04 -0.41
C LEU A 62 7.85 1.26 0.30
N MET A 63 7.16 1.03 1.42
CA MET A 63 6.79 2.09 2.35
C MET A 63 7.81 2.07 3.47
N ALA A 64 8.72 3.04 3.42
CA ALA A 64 9.82 3.19 4.37
C ALA A 64 9.35 3.81 5.69
N LEU A 65 10.13 3.57 6.74
CA LEU A 65 9.95 4.20 8.05
C LEU A 65 9.84 5.72 7.92
N GLU A 66 8.88 6.30 8.65
CA GLU A 66 8.67 7.76 8.78
C GLU A 66 8.38 8.50 7.46
N GLY A 67 8.34 7.79 6.32
CA GLY A 67 8.04 8.36 5.02
C GLY A 67 6.57 8.73 4.91
N ILE A 68 6.24 10.02 4.95
CA ILE A 68 4.85 10.48 4.82
C ILE A 68 4.35 10.24 3.39
N HIS A 69 3.31 9.45 3.25
CA HIS A 69 2.66 9.13 1.98
C HIS A 69 1.15 8.99 2.11
N ASP A 70 0.44 9.14 1.01
CA ASP A 70 -0.98 8.77 0.85
C ASP A 70 -1.09 7.55 -0.05
N GLY A 71 -2.32 7.17 -0.43
CA GLY A 71 -2.51 6.12 -1.44
C GLY A 71 -3.96 5.94 -1.82
N ALA A 72 -4.27 5.83 -3.11
CA ALA A 72 -5.63 5.67 -3.59
C ALA A 72 -5.68 4.75 -4.82
N GLY A 73 -6.85 4.18 -5.07
CA GLY A 73 -7.17 3.68 -6.40
C GLY A 73 -7.18 4.85 -7.41
N LEU A 74 -7.10 4.56 -8.70
CA LEU A 74 -7.13 5.62 -9.73
C LEU A 74 -8.38 6.50 -9.63
N ASP A 75 -9.52 5.89 -9.29
CA ASP A 75 -10.81 6.57 -9.15
C ASP A 75 -11.06 7.12 -7.73
N GLY A 76 -10.14 6.85 -6.79
CA GLY A 76 -10.22 7.43 -5.44
C GLY A 76 -9.93 8.93 -5.52
N GLN A 77 -10.67 9.76 -4.79
CA GLN A 77 -10.39 11.21 -4.72
C GLN A 77 -9.25 11.47 -3.73
N SER A 78 -8.39 12.46 -4.02
CA SER A 78 -7.21 12.81 -3.22
C SER A 78 -7.54 13.69 -2.03
#